data_AF-V5KBW4-F1
#
_entry.id   AF-V5KBW4-F1
#
_cell.length_a   1.000
_cell.length_b   1.000
_cell.length_c   1.000
_cell.angle_alpha   90.00
_cell.angle_beta   90.00
_cell.angle_gamma   90.00
#
_symmetry.space_group_name_H-M   'P 1'
#
loop_
_entity.id
_entity.type
_entity.pdbx_description
1 polymer ?
#
loop_
_entity_poly.entity_id
_entity_poly.type
_entity_poly.pdbx_seq_one_letter_code
_entity_poly.pdbx_strand_id
1 'polypeptide(L)' 'MDIDMNSQILPDMLINFALINITDRKNEGTNTIDGNWQADEGRRYRDNVRIYF' A
#
# COMPACT_ATOMS: atom_id res chain seq x y z
N MET A 1 -0.05 -8.19 -5.03
CA MET A 1 1.23 -8.59 -4.39
C MET A 1 1.85 -7.32 -3.87
N ASP A 2 2.25 -7.32 -2.61
CA ASP A 2 2.71 -6.12 -1.93
C ASP A 2 4.12 -6.39 -1.38
N ILE A 3 4.96 -5.36 -1.37
CA ILE A 3 6.31 -5.40 -0.82
C ILE A 3 6.41 -4.29 0.22
N ASP A 4 7.01 -4.61 1.37
CA ASP A 4 7.22 -3.67 2.45
C ASP A 4 8.67 -3.74 2.95
N MET A 5 9.22 -2.58 3.30
CA MET A 5 10.54 -2.45 3.90
C MET A 5 10.46 -1.51 5.10
N ASN A 6 11.08 -1.93 6.21
CA ASN A 6 11.23 -1.10 7.39
C ASN A 6 12.71 -0.83 7.64
N SER A 7 13.06 0.40 7.99
CA SER A 7 14.43 0.80 8.32
C SER A 7 14.43 1.69 9.55
N GLN A 8 15.33 1.38 10.49
CA GLN A 8 15.64 2.26 11.60
C GLN A 8 16.71 3.26 11.17
N ILE A 9 16.37 4.55 11.15
CA ILE A 9 17.30 5.62 10.76
C ILE A 9 18.00 6.17 12.01
N LEU A 10 17.27 6.28 13.12
CA LEU A 10 17.76 6.70 14.43
C LEU A 10 17.21 5.76 15.51
N PRO A 11 17.81 5.70 16.72
CA PRO A 11 17.32 4.85 17.81
C PRO A 11 15.82 5.00 18.09
N ASP A 12 15.31 6.20 17.89
CA ASP A 12 13.94 6.66 18.12
C ASP A 12 13.12 6.87 16.83
N MET A 13 13.68 6.58 15.65
CA MET A 13 13.03 6.85 14.37
C MET A 13 13.04 5.63 13.43
N LEU A 14 11.83 5.23 13.02
CA LEU A 14 11.59 4.19 12.02
C LEU A 14 10.96 4.80 10.78
N ILE A 15 11.43 4.39 9.60
CA ILE A 15 10.78 4.64 8.32
C ILE A 15 10.27 3.31 7.75
N ASN A 16 9.09 3.36 7.14
CA ASN A 16 8.47 2.23 6.47
C ASN A 16 8.08 2.65 5.06
N PHE A 17 8.47 1.85 4.08
CA PHE A 17 8.16 2.01 2.66
C PHE A 17 7.35 0.80 2.22
N ALA A 18 6.17 1.04 1.68
CA ALA A 18 5.29 0.01 1.15
C ALA A 18 4.98 0.27 -0.33
N LEU A 19 5.18 -0.77 -1.15
CA LEU A 19 4.74 -0.84 -2.53
C LEU A 19 3.57 -1.81 -2.61
N ILE A 20 2.37 -1.25 -2.78
CA ILE A 20 1.11 -1.98 -2.84
C ILE A 20 0.80 -2.27 -4.30
N ASN A 21 0.34 -3.49 -4.57
CA ASN A 21 0.01 -3.96 -5.91
C ASN A 21 1.16 -3.80 -6.91
N ILE A 22 2.35 -4.35 -6.60
CA ILE A 22 3.55 -4.24 -7.46
C ILE A 22 3.33 -4.72 -8.89
N THR A 23 2.46 -5.71 -9.06
CA THR A 23 2.06 -6.27 -10.36
C THR A 23 1.09 -5.40 -11.14
N ASP A 24 0.65 -4.27 -10.57
CA ASP A 24 -0.39 -3.36 -11.09
C ASP A 24 -1.63 -4.12 -11.58
N ARG A 25 -1.98 -5.17 -10.84
CA ARG A 25 -3.07 -6.06 -11.22
C ARG A 25 -4.37 -5.36 -10.88
N LYS A 26 -5.12 -4.99 -11.90
CA LYS A 26 -6.50 -4.54 -11.73
C LYS A 26 -7.38 -5.76 -11.58
N ASN A 27 -8.00 -5.92 -10.42
CA ASN A 27 -9.14 -6.81 -10.31
C ASN A 27 -10.37 -5.97 -10.67
N GLU A 28 -10.80 -6.06 -11.92
CA GLU A 28 -12.07 -5.47 -12.36
C GLU A 28 -13.20 -6.45 -11.97
N GLY A 29 -13.31 -6.73 -10.67
CA GLY A 29 -14.42 -7.48 -10.13
C GLY A 29 -15.66 -6.59 -10.19
N THR A 30 -16.48 -6.75 -11.22
CA THR A 30 -17.77 -6.08 -11.27
C THR A 30 -18.60 -6.64 -10.12
N ASN A 31 -18.78 -5.87 -9.04
CA ASN A 31 -19.74 -6.23 -8.00
C ASN A 31 -21.14 -5.94 -8.58
N THR A 32 -21.65 -6.87 -9.38
CA THR A 32 -22.90 -6.76 -10.16
C THR A 32 -24.16 -6.67 -9.29
N ILE A 33 -24.01 -6.70 -7.96
CA ILE A 33 -25.11 -6.62 -7.00
C ILE A 33 -25.68 -5.18 -6.93
N ASP A 34 -24.84 -4.15 -7.09
CA ASP A 34 -25.24 -2.74 -6.86
C ASP A 34 -25.00 -1.79 -8.04
N GLY A 35 -24.48 -2.27 -9.18
CA GLY A 35 -24.18 -1.43 -10.35
C GLY A 35 -23.03 -0.43 -10.17
N ASN A 36 -22.33 -0.46 -9.02
CA ASN A 36 -21.17 0.37 -8.75
C ASN A 36 -19.89 -0.26 -9.32
N TRP A 37 -19.16 0.53 -10.11
CA TRP A 37 -17.83 0.15 -10.59
C TRP A 37 -16.82 0.29 -9.46
N GLN A 38 -16.49 -0.83 -8.81
CA GLN A 38 -15.36 -0.91 -7.88
C GLN A 38 -14.16 -1.41 -8.65
N ALA A 39 -13.29 -0.48 -9.06
CA ALA A 39 -11.99 -0.81 -9.60
C ALA A 39 -11.00 -0.92 -8.45
N ASP A 40 -10.33 -2.07 -8.34
CA ASP A 40 -9.23 -2.20 -7.41
C ASP A 40 -8.14 -1.16 -7.69
N GLU A 41 -7.55 -0.72 -6.59
CA GLU A 41 -6.51 0.28 -6.58
C GLU A 41 -5.25 -0.25 -7.29
N GLY A 42 -4.77 0.47 -8.32
CA GLY A 42 -3.54 0.13 -9.04
C GLY A 42 -2.28 0.24 -8.16
N ARG A 43 -1.09 0.13 -8.76
CA ARG A 43 0.18 0.21 -8.02
C ARG A 43 0.31 1.53 -7.25
N ARG A 44 0.59 1.44 -5.95
CA ARG A 44 0.71 2.60 -5.05
C ARG A 44 1.91 2.51 -4.13
N TYR A 45 2.38 3.69 -3.75
CA TYR A 45 3.45 3.87 -2.78
C TYR A 45 2.85 4.43 -1.50
N ARG A 46 3.33 3.94 -0.37
CA ARG A 46 2.98 4.47 0.95
C ARG A 46 4.20 4.49 1.82
N ASP A 47 4.48 5.66 2.38
CA ASP A 47 5.60 5.84 3.30
C ASP A 47 5.07 6.31 4.66
N ASN A 48 5.61 5.74 5.73
CA ASN A 48 5.25 6.14 7.10
C ASN A 48 6.53 6.38 7.91
N VAL A 49 6.57 7.48 8.66
CA VAL A 49 7.62 7.77 9.63
C VAL A 49 7.03 7.63 11.02
N ARG A 50 7.73 6.92 11.91
CA ARG A 50 7.37 6.80 13.32
C ARG A 50 8.51 7.31 14.18
N ILE A 51 8.20 8.23 15.08
CA ILE A 51 9.13 8.87 16.02
C ILE A 51 8.68 8.50 17.44
N TYR A 52 9.61 8.02 18.26
CA TYR A 52 9.41 7.72 19.67
C TYR A 52 10.10 8.80 20.52
N PHE A 53 9.52 9.15 21.68
CA PHE A 53 10.07 10.13 22.63
C PHE A 53 10.15 9.52 24.02
#